data_AF-A0AAF6BR20-F1
#
_entry.id   AF-A0AAF6BR20-F1
#
_cell.length_a   1.000
_cell.length_b   1.000
_cell.length_c   1.000
_cell.angle_alpha   90.00
_cell.angle_beta   90.00
_cell.angle_gamma   90.00
#
_symmetry.space_group_name_H-M   'P 1'
#
loop_
_entity.id
_entity.type
_entity.pdbx_description
1 polymer ?
#
loop_
_entity_poly.entity_id
_entity_poly.type
_entity_poly.pdbx_seq_one_letter_code
_entity_poly.pdbx_strand_id
1 'polypeptide(L)'
;MRKNQYEEILFRCEDEQFELDMLLESTNDTARRVTKLLDTLQDPSLSKLNLHVEDHLTPINLRCVERIFGDHGLEVVDQVRKNPSVALPIILNRLKLKQDELSSFRTDMNKVWAEVYAKNYHKSLNYRKSNGSSSSAMKTAVLAMMSRY
;
A
#
# COMPACT_ATOMS: atom_id res chain seq x y z
N MET A 1 -2.45 -24.20 -21.67
CA MET A 1 -1.00 -24.21 -21.96
C MET A 1 -0.24 -24.08 -20.65
N ARG A 2 0.82 -24.86 -20.44
CA ARG A 2 1.66 -24.73 -19.22
C ARG A 2 2.57 -23.51 -19.42
N LYS A 3 2.51 -22.53 -18.51
CA LYS A 3 3.33 -21.31 -18.58
C LYS A 3 4.82 -21.68 -18.53
N ASN A 4 5.64 -20.97 -19.29
CA ASN A 4 7.09 -21.05 -19.20
C ASN A 4 7.54 -20.46 -17.85
N GLN A 5 8.57 -21.03 -17.22
CA GLN A 5 9.05 -20.55 -15.92
C GLN A 5 9.42 -19.06 -15.90
N TYR A 6 9.92 -18.55 -17.03
CA TYR A 6 10.26 -17.14 -17.17
C TYR A 6 9.01 -16.24 -17.24
N GLU A 7 7.92 -16.74 -17.82
CA GLU A 7 6.62 -16.05 -17.77
C GLU A 7 6.10 -16.03 -16.33
N GLU A 8 6.19 -17.14 -15.59
CA GLU A 8 5.78 -17.19 -14.18
C GLU A 8 6.57 -16.20 -13.31
N ILE A 9 7.87 -16.01 -13.57
CA ILE A 9 8.69 -15.00 -12.89
C ILE A 9 8.19 -13.59 -13.22
N LEU A 10 7.90 -13.28 -14.49
CA LEU A 10 7.40 -11.97 -14.90
C LEU A 10 6.02 -11.68 -14.33
N PHE A 11 5.09 -12.64 -14.35
CA PHE A 11 3.76 -12.48 -13.74
C PHE A 11 3.86 -12.18 -12.25
N ARG A 12 4.71 -12.90 -11.51
CA ARG A 12 4.92 -12.62 -10.10
C ARG A 12 5.53 -11.23 -9.86
N CYS A 13 6.45 -10.80 -10.72
CA CYS A 13 7.05 -9.47 -10.66
C CYS A 13 5.99 -8.37 -10.87
N GLU A 14 5.06 -8.59 -11.80
CA GLU A 14 3.95 -7.67 -12.08
C GLU A 14 2.95 -7.60 -10.92
N ASP A 15 2.57 -8.75 -10.35
CA ASP A 15 1.70 -8.82 -9.17
C ASP A 15 2.32 -8.07 -7.98
N GLU A 16 3.61 -8.29 -7.70
CA GLU A 16 4.35 -7.60 -6.64
C GLU A 16 4.41 -6.08 -6.86
N GLN A 17 4.60 -5.64 -8.11
CA GLN A 17 4.59 -4.22 -8.46
C GLN A 17 3.22 -3.59 -8.24
N PHE A 18 2.16 -4.25 -8.73
CA PHE A 18 0.80 -3.80 -8.59
C PHE A 18 0.38 -3.69 -7.12
N GLU A 19 0.72 -4.69 -6.32
CA GLU A 19 0.44 -4.72 -4.89
C GLU A 19 1.06 -3.52 -4.15
N LEU A 20 2.33 -3.21 -4.42
CA LEU A 20 3.00 -2.06 -3.79
C LEU A 20 2.39 -0.73 -4.25
N ASP A 21 2.08 -0.60 -5.54
CA ASP A 21 1.45 0.60 -6.11
C ASP A 21 0.05 0.83 -5.49
N MET A 22 -0.73 -0.24 -5.32
CA MET A 22 -2.04 -0.18 -4.66
C MET A 22 -1.94 0.29 -3.20
N LEU A 23 -0.97 -0.23 -2.44
CA LEU A 23 -0.73 0.17 -1.05
C LEU A 23 -0.32 1.65 -0.95
N LEU A 24 0.59 2.09 -1.82
CA LEU A 24 1.02 3.49 -1.87
C LEU A 24 -0.15 4.42 -2.22
N GLU A 25 -0.94 4.08 -3.24
CA GLU A 25 -2.09 4.91 -3.63
C GLU A 25 -3.17 4.94 -2.54
N SER A 26 -3.48 3.80 -1.91
CA SER A 26 -4.41 3.76 -0.78
C SER A 26 -3.94 4.63 0.39
N THR A 27 -2.63 4.67 0.65
CA THR A 27 -2.04 5.50 1.71
C THR A 27 -2.12 6.98 1.33
N ASN A 28 -1.84 7.31 0.06
CA ASN A 28 -1.93 8.68 -0.47
C ASN A 28 -3.35 9.24 -0.45
N ASP A 29 -4.34 8.47 -0.91
CA ASP A 29 -5.75 8.90 -0.85
C ASP A 29 -6.22 9.10 0.59
N THR A 30 -5.83 8.20 1.50
CA THR A 30 -6.19 8.30 2.92
C THR A 30 -5.59 9.57 3.54
N ALA A 31 -4.31 9.84 3.33
CA ALA A 31 -3.66 11.06 3.84
C ALA A 31 -4.33 12.34 3.30
N ARG A 32 -4.67 12.36 2.01
CA ARG A 32 -5.37 13.48 1.37
C ARG A 32 -6.75 13.72 1.97
N ARG A 33 -7.53 12.66 2.21
CA ARG A 33 -8.88 12.77 2.81
C ARG A 33 -8.83 13.18 4.28
N VAL A 34 -7.90 12.61 5.05
CA VAL A 34 -7.66 13.01 6.44
C VAL A 34 -7.27 14.48 6.54
N THR A 35 -6.42 14.97 5.62
CA THR A 35 -6.04 16.41 5.58
C THR A 35 -7.27 17.29 5.33
N LYS A 36 -8.07 16.99 4.30
CA LYS A 36 -9.30 17.75 4.01
C LYS A 36 -10.30 17.74 5.17
N LEU A 37 -10.40 16.61 5.87
CA LEU A 37 -11.27 16.48 7.03
C LEU A 37 -10.77 17.32 8.21
N LEU A 38 -9.45 17.35 8.44
CA LEU A 38 -8.86 18.24 9.44
C LEU A 38 -9.11 19.72 9.14
N ASP A 39 -8.96 20.13 7.88
CA ASP A 39 -9.24 21.51 7.48
C ASP A 39 -10.71 21.88 7.74
N THR A 40 -11.63 20.94 7.50
CA THR A 40 -13.07 21.10 7.79
C THR A 40 -13.35 21.24 9.29
N LEU A 41 -12.64 20.49 10.14
CA LEU A 41 -12.77 20.55 11.59
C LEU A 41 -12.18 21.84 12.20
N GLN A 42 -11.20 22.45 11.53
CA GLN A 42 -10.61 23.72 11.95
C GLN A 42 -11.49 24.92 11.58
N ASP A 43 -12.39 24.78 10.60
CA ASP A 43 -13.33 25.83 10.23
C ASP A 43 -14.46 25.96 11.29
N PRO A 44 -14.51 27.06 12.08
CA PRO A 44 -15.50 27.23 13.15
C PRO A 44 -16.95 27.32 12.65
N SER A 45 -17.15 27.58 11.35
CA SER A 45 -18.47 27.64 10.72
C SER A 45 -19.01 26.24 10.40
N LEU A 46 -18.13 25.29 10.11
CA LEU A 46 -18.46 23.91 9.76
C LEU A 46 -18.34 22.95 10.96
N SER A 47 -17.50 23.29 11.95
CA SER A 47 -17.27 22.46 13.14
C SER A 47 -18.50 22.27 14.03
N LYS A 48 -19.56 23.07 13.84
CA LYS A 48 -20.85 22.95 14.55
C LYS A 48 -21.82 21.96 13.89
N LEU A 49 -21.52 21.52 12.67
CA LEU A 49 -22.29 20.46 12.01
C LEU A 49 -21.91 19.12 12.64
N ASN A 50 -22.89 18.22 12.83
CA ASN A 50 -22.64 16.85 13.27
C ASN A 50 -21.80 16.14 12.20
N LEU A 51 -20.49 16.24 12.31
CA LEU A 51 -19.56 15.68 11.35
C LEU A 51 -19.45 14.17 11.58
N HIS A 52 -19.85 13.39 10.60
CA HIS A 52 -19.72 11.93 10.62
C HIS A 52 -18.49 11.53 9.80
N VAL A 53 -17.57 10.78 10.41
CA VAL A 53 -16.28 10.43 9.77
C VAL A 53 -16.49 9.69 8.45
N GLU A 54 -17.50 8.83 8.43
CA GLU A 54 -17.86 7.96 7.31
C GLU A 54 -18.36 8.74 6.07
N ASP A 55 -18.78 10.00 6.24
CA ASP A 55 -19.12 10.88 5.11
C ASP A 55 -17.86 11.38 4.37
N HIS A 56 -16.69 11.32 5.03
CA HIS A 56 -15.43 11.85 4.51
C HIS A 56 -14.39 10.75 4.22
N LEU A 57 -14.36 9.70 5.05
CA LEU A 57 -13.45 8.56 4.95
C LEU A 57 -14.20 7.32 4.51
N THR A 58 -13.77 6.76 3.37
CA THR A 58 -14.34 5.51 2.85
C THR A 58 -13.89 4.30 3.70
N PRO A 59 -14.55 3.13 3.57
CA PRO A 59 -14.08 1.91 4.21
C PRO A 59 -12.64 1.53 3.84
N ILE A 60 -12.17 1.87 2.64
CA ILE A 60 -10.79 1.66 2.20
C ILE A 60 -9.84 2.55 3.01
N ASN A 61 -10.23 3.80 3.28
CA ASN A 61 -9.43 4.71 4.09
C ASN A 61 -9.34 4.26 5.54
N LEU A 62 -10.46 3.82 6.13
CA LEU A 62 -10.47 3.30 7.49
C LEU A 62 -9.64 2.01 7.61
N ARG A 63 -9.72 1.12 6.62
CA ARG A 63 -8.86 -0.09 6.56
C ARG A 63 -7.38 0.27 6.38
N CYS A 64 -7.07 1.33 5.63
CA CYS A 64 -5.71 1.83 5.53
C CYS A 64 -5.20 2.31 6.89
N VAL A 65 -6.01 3.07 7.64
CA VAL A 65 -5.70 3.49 9.02
C VAL A 65 -5.49 2.28 9.93
N GLU A 66 -6.44 1.34 9.97
CA GLU A 66 -6.31 0.09 10.74
C GLU A 66 -4.95 -0.57 10.47
N ARG A 67 -4.62 -0.74 9.20
CA ARG A 67 -3.40 -1.43 8.76
C ARG A 67 -2.11 -0.73 9.21
N ILE A 68 -2.00 0.60 9.10
CA ILE A 68 -0.76 1.31 9.46
C ILE A 68 -0.47 1.32 10.97
N PHE A 69 -1.46 0.94 11.79
CA PHE A 69 -1.36 0.82 13.25
C PHE A 69 -1.32 -0.64 13.74
N GLY A 70 -1.38 -1.63 12.84
CA GLY A 70 -1.22 -3.05 13.16
C GLY A 70 -2.20 -3.53 14.23
N ASP A 71 -1.69 -4.16 15.28
CA ASP A 71 -2.48 -4.73 16.38
C ASP A 71 -3.41 -3.71 17.07
N HIS A 72 -3.05 -2.42 17.04
CA HIS A 72 -3.85 -1.33 17.62
C HIS A 72 -4.78 -0.66 16.60
N GLY A 73 -4.83 -1.17 15.37
CA GLY A 73 -5.56 -0.57 14.26
C GLY A 73 -7.04 -0.35 14.53
N LEU A 74 -7.73 -1.37 15.04
CA LEU A 74 -9.16 -1.30 15.37
C LEU A 74 -9.44 -0.24 16.45
N GLU A 75 -8.61 -0.19 17.49
CA GLU A 75 -8.73 0.81 18.55
C GLU A 75 -8.55 2.23 18.00
N VAL A 76 -7.56 2.43 17.12
CA VAL A 76 -7.31 3.73 16.48
C VAL A 76 -8.50 4.13 15.60
N VAL A 77 -9.04 3.23 14.79
CA VAL A 77 -10.23 3.50 13.97
C VAL A 77 -11.43 3.89 14.84
N ASP A 78 -11.63 3.22 15.98
CA ASP A 78 -12.67 3.60 16.95
C ASP A 78 -12.42 4.98 17.57
N GLN A 79 -11.17 5.34 17.83
CA GLN A 79 -10.83 6.69 18.30
C GLN A 79 -11.10 7.76 17.24
N VAL A 80 -10.90 7.47 15.95
CA VAL A 80 -11.28 8.41 14.87
C VAL A 80 -12.77 8.71 14.93
N ARG A 81 -13.61 7.70 15.13
CA ARG A 81 -15.07 7.87 15.21
C ARG A 81 -15.49 8.65 16.45
N LYS A 82 -14.85 8.37 17.60
CA LYS A 82 -15.20 8.98 18.89
C LYS A 82 -14.69 10.41 19.04
N ASN A 83 -13.47 10.68 18.58
CA ASN A 83 -12.80 11.97 18.78
C ASN A 83 -11.90 12.31 17.58
N PRO A 84 -12.48 12.64 16.41
CA PRO A 84 -11.74 12.86 15.17
C PRO A 84 -10.74 14.02 15.30
N SER A 85 -11.09 15.10 15.99
CA SER A 85 -10.22 16.28 16.16
C SER A 85 -8.90 15.96 16.86
N VAL A 86 -8.88 14.95 17.74
CA VAL A 86 -7.67 14.51 18.45
C VAL A 86 -6.95 13.39 17.68
N ALA A 87 -7.69 12.44 17.11
CA ALA A 87 -7.10 11.29 16.45
C ALA A 87 -6.48 11.61 15.07
N LEU A 88 -7.16 12.44 14.26
CA LEU A 88 -6.78 12.69 12.87
C LEU A 88 -5.39 13.33 12.69
N PRO A 89 -4.93 14.30 13.53
CA PRO A 89 -3.57 14.85 13.39
C PRO A 89 -2.48 13.80 13.61
N ILE A 90 -2.70 12.88 14.57
CA ILE A 90 -1.77 11.79 14.88
C ILE A 90 -1.71 10.80 13.71
N ILE A 91 -2.87 10.43 13.17
CA ILE A 91 -3.00 9.53 12.03
C ILE A 91 -2.37 10.15 10.78
N LEU A 92 -2.59 11.45 10.53
CA LEU A 92 -1.99 12.14 9.39
C LEU A 92 -0.46 12.09 9.45
N ASN A 93 0.13 12.33 10.62
CA ASN A 93 1.57 12.25 10.80
C ASN A 93 2.08 10.83 10.50
N ARG A 94 1.40 9.80 11.02
CA ARG A 94 1.77 8.41 10.75
C ARG A 94 1.63 8.03 9.27
N LEU A 95 0.57 8.49 8.60
CA LEU A 95 0.36 8.28 7.17
C LEU A 95 1.50 8.89 6.36
N LYS A 96 1.91 10.13 6.66
CA LYS A 96 3.03 10.79 5.96
C LYS A 96 4.34 10.01 6.08
N LEU A 97 4.70 9.59 7.31
CA LEU A 97 5.86 8.74 7.52
C LEU A 97 5.76 7.44 6.70
N LYS A 98 4.57 6.86 6.60
CA LYS A 98 4.35 5.63 5.84
C LYS A 98 4.39 5.85 4.33
N GLN A 99 3.93 7.00 3.83
CA GLN A 99 4.08 7.40 2.43
C GLN A 99 5.55 7.49 2.03
N ASP A 100 6.38 8.10 2.88
CA ASP A 100 7.81 8.23 2.64
C ASP A 100 8.51 6.86 2.64
N GLU A 101 8.19 5.99 3.61
CA GLU A 101 8.69 4.61 3.68
C GLU A 101 8.33 3.82 2.41
N LEU A 102 7.06 3.85 2.01
CA LEU A 102 6.58 3.16 0.81
C LEU A 102 7.20 3.72 -0.48
N SER A 103 7.34 5.05 -0.58
CA SER A 103 7.91 5.71 -1.76
C SER A 103 9.39 5.40 -1.92
N SER A 104 10.14 5.38 -0.81
CA SER A 104 11.54 4.95 -0.80
C SER A 104 11.66 3.49 -1.19
N PHE A 105 10.85 2.62 -0.58
CA PHE A 105 10.87 1.19 -0.88
C PHE A 105 10.51 0.89 -2.34
N ARG A 106 9.51 1.58 -2.90
CA ARG A 106 9.14 1.49 -4.31
C ARG A 106 10.28 1.88 -5.24
N THR A 107 11.01 2.93 -4.91
CA THR A 107 12.19 3.36 -5.68
C THR A 107 13.26 2.27 -5.74
N ASP A 108 13.48 1.56 -4.64
CA ASP A 108 14.45 0.46 -4.60
C ASP A 108 13.94 -0.80 -5.31
N MET A 109 12.66 -1.13 -5.16
CA MET A 109 12.04 -2.27 -5.86
C MET A 109 11.98 -2.08 -7.37
N ASN A 110 11.81 -0.84 -7.86
CA ASN A 110 11.86 -0.56 -9.30
C ASN A 110 13.18 -1.00 -9.94
N LYS A 111 14.31 -0.90 -9.24
CA LYS A 111 15.61 -1.37 -9.73
C LYS A 111 15.61 -2.90 -9.86
N VAL A 112 15.09 -3.58 -8.83
CA VAL A 112 15.00 -5.05 -8.78
C VAL A 112 14.07 -5.58 -9.88
N TRP A 113 12.89 -4.99 -10.03
CA TRP A 113 11.93 -5.37 -11.07
C TRP A 113 12.51 -5.13 -12.46
N ALA A 114 13.16 -3.99 -12.71
CA ALA A 114 13.81 -3.71 -13.99
C ALA A 114 14.85 -4.78 -14.37
N GLU A 115 15.67 -5.22 -13.41
CA GLU A 115 16.61 -6.32 -13.64
C GLU A 115 15.92 -7.65 -13.96
N VAL A 116 14.82 -7.95 -13.27
CA VAL A 116 14.04 -9.18 -13.50
C VAL A 116 13.38 -9.15 -14.87
N TYR A 117 12.81 -8.02 -15.29
CA TYR A 117 12.32 -7.86 -16.65
C TYR A 117 13.44 -8.08 -17.67
N ALA A 118 14.59 -7.43 -17.52
CA ALA A 118 15.71 -7.56 -18.45
C ALA A 118 16.23 -9.01 -18.57
N LYS A 119 16.32 -9.75 -17.47
CA LYS A 119 16.84 -11.14 -17.43
C LYS A 119 15.87 -12.17 -18.02
N ASN A 120 14.56 -11.92 -17.94
CA ASN A 120 13.53 -12.94 -18.20
C ASN A 120 12.70 -12.68 -19.45
N TYR A 121 12.60 -11.43 -19.93
CA TYR A 121 11.72 -11.06 -21.04
C TYR A 121 11.97 -11.84 -22.33
N HIS A 122 13.20 -11.90 -22.83
CA HIS A 122 13.47 -12.67 -24.06
C HIS A 122 13.30 -14.19 -23.88
N LYS A 123 13.48 -14.70 -22.65
CA LYS A 123 13.37 -16.13 -22.35
C LYS A 123 11.92 -16.57 -22.18
N SER A 124 11.05 -15.67 -21.73
CA SER A 124 9.61 -15.94 -21.59
C SER A 124 8.96 -16.21 -22.94
N LEU A 125 9.41 -15.54 -24.00
CA LEU A 125 8.94 -15.72 -25.38
C LEU A 125 9.33 -17.07 -26.02
N ASN A 126 10.29 -17.81 -25.43
CA ASN A 126 10.78 -19.07 -25.97
C ASN A 126 10.05 -20.28 -25.37
N TYR A 127 9.06 -20.81 -26.08
CA TYR A 127 8.32 -22.03 -25.68
C TYR A 127 9.06 -23.35 -25.95
N ARG A 128 10.34 -23.31 -26.36
CA ARG A 128 11.13 -24.52 -26.61
C ARG A 128 11.53 -25.13 -25.26
N LYS A 129 10.94 -26.30 -24.93
CA LYS A 129 11.10 -27.03 -23.65
C LYS A 129 12.55 -26.97 -23.13
N SER A 130 12.80 -26.19 -22.08
CA SER A 130 14.05 -26.25 -21.31
C SER A 130 13.74 -26.69 -19.88
N ASN A 131 14.31 -27.84 -19.49
CA ASN A 131 14.33 -28.31 -18.11
C ASN A 131 15.37 -27.48 -17.34
N GLY A 132 14.97 -26.82 -16.25
CA GLY A 132 15.96 -26.15 -15.39
C GLY A 132 15.36 -25.43 -14.19
N SER A 133 15.56 -26.05 -13.03
CA SER A 133 15.47 -25.62 -11.62
C SER A 133 15.13 -24.15 -11.27
N SER A 134 14.14 -24.02 -10.37
CA SER A 134 13.62 -22.79 -9.76
C SER A 134 14.61 -22.11 -8.80
N SER A 135 14.80 -20.78 -8.93
CA SER A 135 15.48 -19.94 -7.93
C SER A 135 14.46 -19.11 -7.15
N SER A 136 14.50 -19.17 -5.81
CA SER A 136 13.42 -18.80 -4.89
C SER A 136 13.56 -17.45 -4.18
N ALA A 137 14.42 -16.53 -4.64
CA ALA A 137 14.77 -15.34 -3.87
C ALA A 137 13.73 -14.19 -3.86
N MET A 138 12.76 -14.17 -4.76
CA MET A 138 11.88 -12.99 -4.95
C MET A 138 10.65 -12.97 -4.03
N LYS A 139 10.25 -14.14 -3.50
CA LYS A 139 9.02 -14.28 -2.69
C LYS A 139 9.06 -13.55 -1.34
N THR A 140 10.21 -13.04 -0.90
CA THR A 140 10.37 -12.67 0.51
C THR A 140 10.23 -11.18 0.78
N ALA A 141 10.53 -10.27 -0.15
CA ALA A 141 10.61 -8.84 0.19
C ALA A 141 9.25 -8.15 0.31
N VAL A 142 8.39 -8.24 -0.71
CA VAL A 142 7.04 -7.61 -0.69
C VAL A 142 6.14 -8.30 0.33
N LEU A 143 6.15 -9.63 0.37
CA LEU A 143 5.42 -10.40 1.39
C LEU A 143 5.94 -10.15 2.81
N ALA A 144 7.25 -9.96 3.03
CA ALA A 144 7.75 -9.60 4.37
C ALA A 144 7.43 -8.14 4.74
N MET A 145 7.36 -7.23 3.76
CA MET A 145 6.80 -5.90 4.00
C MET A 145 5.34 -6.05 4.40
N MET A 146 4.52 -6.72 3.59
CA MET A 146 3.10 -7.01 3.85
C MET A 146 2.86 -7.79 5.16
N SER A 147 3.81 -8.61 5.59
CA SER A 147 3.75 -9.38 6.85
C SER A 147 4.16 -8.55 8.07
N ARG A 148 4.83 -7.41 7.87
CA ARG A 148 5.06 -6.37 8.90
C ARG A 148 4.00 -5.25 8.79
N TYR A 149 2.96 -5.50 7.99
CA TYR A 149 1.78 -4.69 7.71
C TYR A 149 0.52 -5.44 8.16
#